data_AF-A0A1C6F7H9-F1
#
_entry.id   AF-A0A1C6F7H9-F1
#
_cell.length_a   1.000
_cell.length_b   1.000
_cell.length_c   1.000
_cell.angle_alpha   90.00
_cell.angle_beta   90.00
_cell.angle_gamma   90.00
#
_symmetry.space_group_name_H-M   'P 1'
#
loop_
_entity.id
_entity.type
_entity.pdbx_description
1 polymer ?
#
loop_
_entity_poly.entity_id
_entity_poly.type
_entity_poly.pdbx_seq_one_letter_code
_entity_poly.pdbx_strand_id
1 'polypeptide(L)' 'MIPKTILFSHKQEKLRVAAYCRVSTNYPEQFGSLETQKSYFETIIRENPNWQFVKIYLNRVRILELKSE' A
#
# COMPACT_ATOMS: atom_id res chain seq x y z
N MET A 1 -24.18 22.68 -32.17
CA MET A 1 -23.05 21.74 -31.94
C MET A 1 -22.62 21.93 -30.50
N ILE A 2 -23.14 21.10 -29.57
CA ILE A 2 -22.93 21.28 -28.13
C ILE A 2 -21.66 20.53 -27.76
N PRO A 3 -20.63 21.15 -27.17
CA PRO A 3 -19.45 20.42 -26.73
C PRO A 3 -19.88 19.41 -25.67
N LYS A 4 -19.48 18.15 -25.84
CA LYS A 4 -19.64 17.10 -24.83
C LYS A 4 -18.86 17.52 -23.59
N THR A 5 -19.51 18.28 -22.72
CA THR A 5 -19.09 18.45 -21.33
C THR A 5 -18.93 17.05 -20.77
N ILE A 6 -17.72 16.74 -20.35
CA ILE A 6 -17.36 15.51 -19.67
C ILE A 6 -18.34 15.37 -18.52
N LEU A 7 -19.32 14.48 -18.67
CA LEU A 7 -20.27 14.13 -17.64
C LEU A 7 -19.47 13.35 -16.60
N PHE A 8 -18.77 14.06 -15.72
CA PHE A 8 -18.16 13.48 -14.54
C PHE A 8 -19.32 12.79 -13.80
N SER A 9 -19.32 11.46 -13.86
CA SER A 9 -20.29 10.65 -13.16
C SER A 9 -20.23 11.09 -11.70
N HIS A 10 -21.32 11.65 -11.18
CA HIS A 10 -21.49 12.02 -9.77
C HIS A 10 -21.46 10.79 -8.82
N LYS A 11 -20.92 9.65 -9.26
CA LYS A 11 -20.48 8.63 -8.31
C LYS A 11 -19.30 9.24 -7.56
N GLN A 12 -19.49 9.47 -6.26
CA GLN A 12 -18.38 9.69 -5.35
C GLN A 12 -17.48 8.45 -5.43
N GLU A 13 -16.51 8.47 -6.33
CA GLU A 13 -15.54 7.38 -6.46
C GLU A 13 -14.72 7.33 -5.17
N LYS A 14 -14.55 6.13 -4.63
CA LYS A 14 -13.75 5.93 -3.43
C LYS A 14 -12.31 6.33 -3.72
N LEU A 15 -11.67 7.03 -2.78
CA LEU A 15 -10.27 7.39 -2.90
C LEU A 15 -9.43 6.10 -2.94
N ARG A 16 -8.65 5.92 -4.00
CA ARG A 16 -7.77 4.77 -4.16
C ARG A 16 -6.50 4.97 -3.33
N VAL A 17 -6.27 4.08 -2.35
CA VAL A 17 -5.16 4.21 -1.39
C VAL A 17 -4.22 3.02 -1.49
N ALA A 18 -2.91 3.31 -1.47
CA ALA A 18 -1.84 2.33 -1.37
C ALA A 18 -0.88 2.73 -0.24
N ALA A 19 -0.27 1.75 0.44
CA ALA A 19 0.71 2.00 1.50
C ALA A 19 2.11 1.52 1.09
N TYR A 20 3.14 2.20 1.58
CA TYR A 20 4.54 1.81 1.42
C TYR A 20 5.14 1.56 2.81
N CYS A 21 5.61 0.34 3.06
CA CYS A 21 6.27 -0.02 4.31
C CYS A 21 7.73 -0.41 4.02
N ARG A 22 8.65 0.08 4.86
CA ARG A 22 10.08 -0.26 4.79
C ARG A 22 10.65 -0.43 6.19
N VAL A 23 11.69 -1.23 6.28
CA VAL A 23 12.54 -1.30 7.48
C VAL A 23 13.90 -0.69 7.16
N SER A 24 14.50 -0.03 8.15
CA SER A 24 15.75 0.72 7.96
C SER A 24 16.99 -0.17 8.00
N THR A 25 16.88 -1.40 8.49
CA THR A 25 18.00 -2.34 8.57
C THR A 25 17.58 -3.73 8.15
N ASN A 26 18.56 -4.58 7.84
CA ASN A 26 18.33 -5.92 7.31
C ASN A 26 18.34 -6.99 8.41
N TYR A 27 18.17 -6.60 9.68
CA TYR A 27 18.13 -7.55 10.78
C TYR A 27 16.82 -8.35 10.75
N PRO A 28 16.88 -9.67 11.00
CA PRO A 28 15.71 -10.53 10.95
C PRO A 28 14.64 -10.13 11.98
N GLU A 29 15.04 -9.51 13.09
CA GLU A 29 14.12 -8.99 14.11
C GLU A 29 13.19 -7.89 13.58
N GLN A 30 13.60 -7.18 12.51
CA GLN A 30 12.76 -6.13 11.90
C GLN A 30 11.66 -6.68 10.98
N PHE A 31 11.68 -7.98 10.64
CA PHE A 31 10.58 -8.60 9.90
C PHE A 31 9.25 -8.52 10.67
N GLY A 32 9.29 -8.64 12.01
CA GLY A 32 8.12 -8.47 12.85
C GLY A 32 7.54 -7.04 12.75
N SER A 33 8.41 -6.03 12.76
CA SER A 33 7.99 -4.63 12.59
C SER A 33 7.38 -4.36 11.20
N LEU A 34 7.83 -5.06 10.16
CA LEU A 34 7.29 -4.90 8.80
C LEU A 34 5.90 -5.53 8.67
N GLU A 35 5.68 -6.71 9.25
CA GLU A 35 4.36 -7.36 9.26
C GLU A 35 3.35 -6.54 10.08
N THR A 36 3.76 -5.98 11.22
CA THR A 36 2.93 -5.06 12.01
C THR A 36 2.55 -3.82 11.22
N GLN A 37 3.50 -3.16 10.55
CA GLN A 37 3.22 -1.98 9.71
C GLN A 37 2.23 -2.31 8.59
N LYS A 38 2.42 -3.43 7.91
CA LYS A 38 1.52 -3.90 6.85
C LYS A 38 0.10 -4.11 7.39
N SER A 39 -0.06 -4.84 8.50
CA SER A 39 -1.37 -5.12 9.11
C SER A 39 -2.07 -3.83 9.56
N TYR A 40 -1.33 -2.92 10.17
CA TYR A 40 -1.85 -1.63 10.63
C TYR A 40 -2.40 -0.78 9.48
N PHE A 41 -1.60 -0.56 8.43
CA PHE A 41 -2.05 0.24 7.28
C PHE A 41 -3.15 -0.46 6.49
N GLU A 42 -3.10 -1.79 6.38
CA GLU A 42 -4.17 -2.55 5.74
C GLU A 42 -5.51 -2.37 6.45
N THR A 43 -5.51 -2.45 7.78
CA THR A 43 -6.69 -2.26 8.62
C THR A 43 -7.24 -0.86 8.47
N ILE A 44 -6.41 0.17 8.66
CA ILE A 44 -6.83 1.57 8.51
C ILE A 44 -7.43 1.83 7.14
N ILE A 45 -6.81 1.33 6.07
CA ILE A 45 -7.33 1.60 4.72
C ILE A 45 -8.68 0.94 4.50
N ARG A 46 -8.91 -0.26 5.05
CA ARG A 46 -10.16 -1.00 4.90
C ARG A 46 -11.28 -0.49 5.80
N GLU A 47 -10.96 0.04 6.97
CA GLU A 47 -11.95 0.63 7.88
C GLU A 47 -12.55 1.92 7.35
N ASN A 48 -11.88 2.60 6.42
CA ASN A 48 -12.39 3.82 5.79
C ASN A 48 -13.36 3.46 4.64
N PRO A 49 -14.69 3.67 4.78
CA PRO A 49 -15.66 3.30 3.75
C PRO A 49 -15.51 4.12 2.46
N ASN A 50 -14.89 5.30 2.57
CA ASN A 50 -14.60 6.23 1.49
C ASN A 50 -13.34 5.86 0.71
N TRP A 51 -12.57 4.87 1.18
CA TRP A 51 -11.32 4.46 0.56
C TRP A 51 -11.47 3.10 -0.12
N GLN A 52 -10.70 2.93 -1.19
CA GLN A 52 -10.52 1.67 -1.88
C GLN A 52 -9.08 1.24 -1.71
N PHE A 53 -8.88 0.14 -1.00
CA PHE A 53 -7.58 -0.51 -0.89
C PHE A 53 -7.08 -0.95 -2.27
N VAL A 54 -5.87 -0.53 -2.64
CA VAL A 54 -5.22 -0.94 -3.90
C VAL A 54 -4.14 -1.97 -3.64
N LYS A 55 -3.09 -1.60 -2.90
CA LYS A 55 -1.92 -2.46 -2.68
C LYS A 55 -1.05 -1.93 -1.53
N ILE A 56 -0.29 -2.83 -0.91
CA ILE A 56 0.82 -2.47 -0.02
C ILE A 56 2.14 -2.85 -0.71
N TYR A 57 3.07 -1.90 -0.76
CA TYR A 57 4.42 -2.09 -1.26
C TYR A 57 5.36 -2.28 -0.07
N LEU A 58 6.12 -3.37 -0.07
CA LEU A 58 7.07 -3.69 0.98
C LEU A 58 8.49 -3.59 0.44
N ASN A 59 9.34 -2.80 1.09
CA ASN A 59 10.77 -2.84 0.83
C ASN A 59 11.43 -3.94 1.68
N ARG A 60 11.43 -5.16 1.16
CA ARG A 60 12.23 -6.26 1.71
C ARG A 60 13.61 -6.21 1.10
N VAL A 61 14.60 -5.76 1.88
CA VAL A 61 16.00 -5.85 1.44
C VAL A 61 16.37 -7.34 1.38
N ARG A 62 16.65 -7.83 0.17
CA ARG A 62 16.96 -9.24 -0.12
C ARG A 62 18.38 -9.56 0.39
N ILE A 63 18.53 -9.98 1.65
CA ILE A 63 19.80 -10.53 2.16
C ILE A 63 20.04 -12.01 1.76
N LEU A 64 19.07 -12.66 1.10
CA LEU A 64 19.14 -14.09 0.79
C LEU A 64 19.73 -14.46 -0.59
N GLU A 65 20.38 -13.55 -1.32
CA GLU A 65 21.08 -13.88 -2.58
C GLU A 65 22.59 -13.57 -2.58
N LEU A 66 23.23 -13.52 -1.40
CA LEU A 66 24.69 -13.30 -1.30
C LEU A 66 25.40 -14.27 -0.33
N LYS A 67 24.79 -15.43 -0.02
CA LYS A 67 25.41 -16.46 0.84
C LYS A 67 25.53 -17.85 0.18
N SER A 68 25.58 -17.89 -1.15
CA SER A 68 25.81 -19.14 -1.89
C SER A 68 26.89 -18.91 -2.95
N GLU A 69 28.11 -18.69 -2.47
CA GLU A 69 29.38 -18.92 -3.16
C GLU A 69 30.37 -19.45 -2.13
#